data_AF-Q5YYW3-F1
#
_entry.id   AF-Q5YYW3-F1
#
_cell.length_a   1.000
_cell.length_b   1.000
_cell.length_c   1.000
_cell.angle_alpha   90.00
_cell.angle_beta   90.00
_cell.angle_gamma   90.00
#
_symmetry.space_group_name_H-M   'P 1'
#
loop_
_entity.id
_entity.type
_entity.pdbx_description
1 polymer ?
#
loop_
_entity_poly.entity_id
_entity_poly.type
_entity_poly.pdbx_seq_one_letter_code
_entity_poly.pdbx_strand_id
1 'polypeptide(L)'
;MNEFEDRIAGVLLGTAAGDALGAGYEFTHPGPDRPIEMIGGGLGNFAPGEWTDDTSMALAIALAADTDPPGLDLDVVAANFVRWYDSQPPDIGVQTAKVLSVRPESAEAMWRQSMAIEGRTGGNGSLMRTAPVALVHLDSAADCARVAGQVSMLTHRDPQAEQACRIWSLAIRHAVHAGDFQGVRAAVATLDTADTWHRLLDEAETLSPQHFPNNGWVVHALQTAWWAITHAPATGPEHLPAALELCVRAGGDTDTTAAIAGGLLGARWGASAVPAEWRAMLHGYPGLTGEDLVDLALRITRADRRQPTNG
;
A
#
# COMPACT_ATOMS: atom_id res chain seq x y z
N MET A 1 -7.70 -18.76 -11.80
CA MET A 1 -7.11 -18.36 -10.51
C MET A 1 -7.96 -18.95 -9.41
N ASN A 2 -7.37 -19.68 -8.47
CA ASN A 2 -8.09 -20.14 -7.27
C ASN A 2 -8.25 -18.98 -6.25
N GLU A 3 -9.00 -19.18 -5.17
CA GLU A 3 -9.27 -18.12 -4.19
C GLU A 3 -7.99 -17.54 -3.55
N PHE A 4 -7.00 -18.38 -3.28
CA PHE A 4 -5.73 -17.95 -2.70
C PHE A 4 -4.90 -17.10 -3.68
N GLU A 5 -4.80 -17.55 -4.93
CA GLU A 5 -4.17 -16.76 -6.00
C GLU A 5 -4.94 -15.45 -6.28
N ASP A 6 -6.27 -15.46 -6.18
CA ASP A 6 -7.10 -14.26 -6.39
C ASP A 6 -6.81 -13.21 -5.32
N ARG A 7 -6.62 -13.62 -4.07
CA ARG A 7 -6.16 -12.76 -2.96
C ARG A 7 -4.75 -12.23 -3.17
N ILE A 8 -3.83 -13.05 -3.67
CA ILE A 8 -2.46 -12.60 -4.03
C ILE A 8 -2.53 -11.50 -5.09
N ALA A 9 -3.25 -11.75 -6.19
CA ALA A 9 -3.45 -10.78 -7.26
C ALA A 9 -4.14 -9.50 -6.77
N GLY A 10 -5.09 -9.66 -5.85
CA GLY A 10 -5.83 -8.55 -5.25
C GLY A 10 -4.95 -7.55 -4.53
N VAL A 11 -3.79 -7.94 -3.99
CA VAL A 11 -2.92 -7.02 -3.23
C VAL A 11 -2.45 -5.86 -4.10
N LEU A 12 -1.78 -6.13 -5.23
CA LEU A 12 -1.27 -5.07 -6.10
C LEU A 12 -2.41 -4.36 -6.84
N LEU A 13 -3.41 -5.11 -7.29
CA LEU A 13 -4.54 -4.55 -8.04
C LEU A 13 -5.42 -3.65 -7.17
N GLY A 14 -5.63 -4.03 -5.92
CA GLY A 14 -6.38 -3.25 -4.94
C GLY A 14 -5.63 -1.98 -4.54
N THR A 15 -4.31 -2.04 -4.34
CA THR A 15 -3.47 -0.84 -4.14
C THR A 15 -3.62 0.13 -5.30
N ALA A 16 -3.45 -0.35 -6.55
CA ALA A 16 -3.59 0.48 -7.74
C ALA A 16 -5.00 1.04 -7.94
N ALA A 17 -6.03 0.25 -7.65
CA ALA A 17 -7.42 0.70 -7.71
C ALA A 17 -7.71 1.81 -6.69
N GLY A 18 -7.21 1.67 -5.46
CA GLY A 18 -7.35 2.70 -4.42
C GLY A 18 -6.66 4.01 -4.79
N ASP A 19 -5.39 3.90 -5.17
CA ASP A 19 -4.56 5.01 -5.66
C ASP A 19 -5.27 5.80 -6.78
N ALA A 20 -5.55 5.14 -7.93
CA ALA A 20 -6.12 5.80 -9.09
C ALA A 20 -7.54 6.35 -8.85
N LEU A 21 -8.31 5.74 -7.92
CA LEU A 21 -9.61 6.26 -7.51
C LEU A 21 -9.48 7.54 -6.67
N GLY A 22 -8.46 7.62 -5.81
CA GLY A 22 -8.23 8.75 -4.93
C GLY A 22 -7.50 9.93 -5.57
N ALA A 23 -6.70 9.71 -6.61
CA ALA A 23 -5.82 10.72 -7.20
C ALA A 23 -6.54 12.02 -7.60
N GLY A 24 -7.73 11.91 -8.20
CA GLY A 24 -8.50 13.08 -8.65
C GLY A 24 -9.16 13.91 -7.55
N TYR A 25 -9.16 13.40 -6.32
CA TYR A 25 -9.87 13.98 -5.19
C TYR A 25 -8.96 14.48 -4.08
N GLU A 26 -7.65 14.43 -4.28
CA GLU A 26 -6.67 14.86 -3.29
C GLU A 26 -6.94 16.31 -2.85
N PHE A 27 -6.98 16.52 -1.53
CA PHE A 27 -7.38 17.78 -0.87
C PHE A 27 -8.79 18.30 -1.19
N THR A 28 -9.66 17.44 -1.71
CA THR A 28 -11.09 17.72 -1.90
C THR A 28 -11.95 16.97 -0.88
N HIS A 29 -13.26 17.29 -0.84
CA HIS A 29 -14.22 16.63 0.05
C HIS A 29 -15.53 16.37 -0.73
N PRO A 30 -15.61 15.24 -1.47
CA PRO A 30 -16.80 14.92 -2.26
C PRO A 30 -18.05 14.77 -1.39
N GLY A 31 -19.12 15.48 -1.75
CA GLY A 31 -20.42 15.36 -1.07
C GLY A 31 -21.05 13.96 -1.24
N PRO A 32 -22.01 13.57 -0.38
CA PRO A 32 -22.57 12.22 -0.33
C PRO A 32 -23.21 11.76 -1.65
N ASP A 33 -23.82 12.69 -2.41
CA ASP A 33 -24.51 12.38 -3.67
C ASP A 33 -23.58 12.37 -4.90
N ARG A 34 -22.30 12.71 -4.74
CA ARG A 34 -21.32 12.71 -5.84
C ARG A 34 -20.82 11.28 -6.06
N PRO A 35 -20.96 10.70 -7.27
CA PRO A 35 -20.29 9.44 -7.60
C PRO A 35 -18.77 9.60 -7.49
N ILE A 36 -18.13 8.60 -6.90
CA ILE A 36 -16.67 8.50 -6.85
C ILE A 36 -16.24 7.62 -8.01
N GLU A 37 -15.41 8.18 -8.90
CA GLU A 37 -14.97 7.55 -10.14
C GLU A 37 -13.47 7.83 -10.34
N MET A 38 -12.79 7.03 -11.16
CA MET A 38 -11.38 7.27 -11.52
C MET A 38 -11.27 8.45 -12.50
N ILE A 39 -11.50 9.67 -12.02
CA ILE A 39 -11.62 10.88 -12.85
C ILE A 39 -10.28 11.45 -13.33
N GLY A 40 -9.15 10.97 -12.80
CA GLY A 40 -7.83 11.58 -13.02
C GLY A 40 -7.75 13.00 -12.43
N GLY A 41 -6.76 13.80 -12.84
CA GLY A 41 -6.51 15.13 -12.31
C GLY A 41 -5.53 15.09 -11.13
N GLY A 42 -5.90 15.69 -10.00
CA GLY A 42 -5.02 15.78 -8.82
C GLY A 42 -3.79 16.67 -9.03
N LEU A 43 -2.81 16.56 -8.14
CA LEU A 43 -1.57 17.35 -8.20
C LEU A 43 -0.74 17.08 -9.46
N GLY A 44 -0.75 15.84 -9.96
CA GLY A 44 0.01 15.41 -11.13
C GLY A 44 -0.70 15.59 -12.48
N ASN A 45 -1.96 16.03 -12.51
CA ASN A 45 -2.80 16.05 -13.71
C ASN A 45 -2.85 14.67 -14.41
N PHE A 46 -3.05 13.62 -13.60
CA PHE A 46 -3.10 12.23 -14.01
C PHE A 46 -4.29 11.94 -14.96
N ALA A 47 -4.16 10.98 -15.85
CA ALA A 47 -5.27 10.51 -16.68
C ALA A 47 -6.30 9.71 -15.84
N PRO A 48 -7.56 9.58 -16.31
CA PRO A 48 -8.52 8.66 -15.71
C PRO A 48 -7.99 7.23 -15.60
N GLY A 49 -7.90 6.70 -14.39
CA GLY A 49 -7.33 5.37 -14.11
C GLY A 49 -5.81 5.31 -14.03
N GLU A 50 -5.13 6.46 -14.17
CA GLU A 50 -3.68 6.54 -13.95
C GLU A 50 -3.36 6.60 -12.45
N TRP A 51 -2.46 5.73 -11.99
CA TRP A 51 -1.99 5.68 -10.61
C TRP A 51 -0.79 6.61 -10.35
N THR A 52 -0.61 7.03 -9.10
CA THR A 52 0.37 8.04 -8.65
C THR A 52 1.68 7.41 -8.15
N ASP A 53 2.39 8.10 -7.25
CA ASP A 53 3.64 7.60 -6.66
C ASP A 53 3.42 6.42 -5.71
N ASP A 54 2.25 6.28 -5.09
CA ASP A 54 1.88 5.14 -4.25
C ASP A 54 2.11 3.81 -4.96
N THR A 55 1.41 3.61 -6.08
CA THR A 55 1.52 2.39 -6.89
C THR A 55 2.84 2.35 -7.62
N SER A 56 3.32 3.47 -8.18
CA SER A 56 4.60 3.48 -8.91
C SER A 56 5.77 3.00 -8.04
N MET A 57 5.82 3.43 -6.78
CA MET A 57 6.84 3.00 -5.84
C MET A 57 6.56 1.60 -5.27
N ALA A 58 5.30 1.18 -5.13
CA ALA A 58 4.97 -0.21 -4.81
C ALA A 58 5.48 -1.15 -5.92
N LEU A 59 5.27 -0.80 -7.19
CA LEU A 59 5.75 -1.55 -8.33
C LEU A 59 7.27 -1.57 -8.43
N ALA A 60 7.96 -0.49 -8.02
CA ALA A 60 9.42 -0.50 -7.91
C ALA A 60 9.92 -1.58 -6.91
N ILE A 61 9.18 -1.85 -5.82
CA ILE A 61 9.48 -2.95 -4.89
C ILE A 61 9.10 -4.30 -5.50
N ALA A 62 7.91 -4.42 -6.09
CA ALA A 62 7.44 -5.67 -6.71
C ALA A 62 8.39 -6.14 -7.83
N LEU A 63 8.79 -5.23 -8.72
CA LEU A 63 9.72 -5.53 -9.81
C LEU A 63 11.13 -5.89 -9.33
N ALA A 64 11.56 -5.39 -8.16
CA ALA A 64 12.80 -5.84 -7.53
C ALA A 64 12.71 -7.30 -7.06
N ALA A 65 11.49 -7.77 -6.75
CA ALA A 65 11.23 -9.12 -6.30
C ALA A 65 10.95 -10.14 -7.40
N ASP A 66 10.70 -9.69 -8.64
CA ASP A 66 10.38 -10.53 -9.81
C ASP A 66 11.64 -11.24 -10.34
N THR A 67 12.13 -12.18 -9.55
CA THR A 67 13.32 -13.00 -9.77
C THR A 67 12.96 -14.48 -9.64
N ASP A 68 13.85 -15.39 -10.06
CA ASP A 68 13.64 -16.84 -9.93
C ASP A 68 14.77 -17.48 -9.08
N PRO A 69 14.48 -17.93 -7.84
CA PRO A 69 13.21 -17.80 -7.12
C PRO A 69 12.95 -16.37 -6.61
N PRO A 70 11.69 -15.95 -6.41
CA PRO A 70 11.35 -14.58 -5.99
C PRO A 70 12.05 -14.16 -4.70
N GLY A 71 12.47 -12.91 -4.58
CA GLY A 71 13.18 -12.44 -3.39
C GLY A 71 13.53 -10.97 -3.47
N LEU A 72 13.57 -10.29 -2.32
CA LEU A 72 13.74 -8.83 -2.30
C LEU A 72 15.17 -8.43 -1.94
N ASP A 73 15.91 -7.95 -2.93
CA ASP A 73 17.19 -7.27 -2.75
C ASP A 73 16.96 -5.76 -2.59
N LEU A 74 17.35 -5.20 -1.44
CA LEU A 74 17.14 -3.80 -1.13
C LEU A 74 17.97 -2.87 -2.02
N ASP A 75 19.13 -3.30 -2.53
CA ASP A 75 19.91 -2.49 -3.46
C ASP A 75 19.19 -2.35 -4.80
N VAL A 76 18.48 -3.40 -5.24
CA VAL A 76 17.62 -3.36 -6.42
C VAL A 76 16.41 -2.46 -6.16
N VAL A 77 15.77 -2.54 -4.99
CA VAL A 77 14.68 -1.60 -4.61
C VAL A 77 15.17 -0.15 -4.66
N ALA A 78 16.33 0.13 -4.06
CA ALA A 78 16.94 1.46 -4.06
C ALA A 78 17.21 1.96 -5.49
N ALA A 79 17.80 1.12 -6.33
CA ALA A 79 18.03 1.45 -7.74
C ALA A 79 16.71 1.67 -8.49
N ASN A 80 15.65 0.92 -8.21
CA ASN A 80 14.34 1.09 -8.83
C ASN A 80 13.70 2.43 -8.43
N PHE A 81 13.81 2.84 -7.16
CA PHE A 81 13.35 4.16 -6.71
C PHE A 81 14.11 5.29 -7.38
N VAL A 82 15.43 5.18 -7.54
CA VAL A 82 16.22 6.19 -8.27
C VAL A 82 15.81 6.26 -9.74
N ARG A 83 15.59 5.12 -10.40
CA ARG A 83 15.10 5.10 -11.79
C ARG A 83 13.72 5.74 -11.95
N TRP A 84 12.80 5.49 -11.01
CA TRP A 84 11.50 6.16 -10.97
C TRP A 84 11.65 7.67 -10.74
N TYR A 85 12.50 8.09 -9.81
CA TYR A 85 12.77 9.51 -9.59
C TYR A 85 13.34 10.20 -10.85
N ASP A 86 14.28 9.55 -11.52
CA ASP A 86 14.90 10.07 -12.75
C ASP A 86 13.94 10.08 -13.95
N SER A 87 12.81 9.34 -13.91
CA SER A 87 11.74 9.48 -14.91
C SER A 87 10.87 10.73 -14.70
N GLN A 88 11.19 11.57 -13.71
CA GLN A 88 10.51 12.84 -13.40
C GLN A 88 9.00 12.62 -13.17
N PRO A 89 8.63 11.89 -12.10
CA PRO A 89 7.23 11.57 -11.85
C PRO A 89 6.42 12.85 -11.64
N PRO A 90 5.13 12.86 -12.04
CA PRO A 90 4.27 14.05 -11.89
C PRO A 90 4.10 14.48 -10.43
N ASP A 91 4.15 13.51 -9.53
CA ASP A 91 4.11 13.73 -8.09
C ASP A 91 5.17 12.90 -7.35
N ILE A 92 5.64 13.44 -6.23
CA ILE A 92 6.57 12.79 -5.31
C ILE A 92 6.57 13.52 -3.96
N GLY A 93 6.32 12.76 -2.88
CA GLY A 93 6.43 13.29 -1.52
C GLY A 93 7.78 13.95 -1.20
N VAL A 94 7.75 15.11 -0.54
CA VAL A 94 8.93 15.97 -0.26
C VAL A 94 10.10 15.20 0.38
N GLN A 95 9.81 14.31 1.33
CA GLN A 95 10.84 13.52 2.01
C GLN A 95 11.48 12.48 1.08
N THR A 96 10.66 11.77 0.31
CA THR A 96 11.12 10.84 -0.74
C THR A 96 12.01 11.59 -1.75
N ALA A 97 11.56 12.74 -2.25
CA ALA A 97 12.34 13.57 -3.17
C ALA A 97 13.69 13.99 -2.58
N LYS A 98 13.75 14.40 -1.30
CA LYS A 98 15.00 14.75 -0.62
C LYS A 98 15.99 13.58 -0.58
N VAL A 99 15.52 12.38 -0.29
CA VAL A 99 16.37 11.18 -0.26
C VAL A 99 16.85 10.83 -1.66
N LEU A 100 15.98 10.84 -2.66
CA LEU A 100 16.30 10.42 -4.01
C LEU A 100 17.08 11.47 -4.81
N SER A 101 17.02 12.76 -4.43
CA SER A 101 17.70 13.86 -5.13
C SER A 101 19.22 13.69 -5.23
N VAL A 102 19.83 12.98 -4.26
CA VAL A 102 21.27 12.68 -4.26
C VAL A 102 21.64 11.39 -4.99
N ARG A 103 20.65 10.69 -5.57
CA ARG A 103 20.82 9.44 -6.36
C ARG A 103 21.71 8.42 -5.65
N PRO A 104 21.30 7.95 -4.46
CA PRO A 104 22.11 7.01 -3.68
C PRO A 104 22.38 5.72 -4.48
N GLU A 105 23.64 5.27 -4.46
CA GLU A 105 24.12 4.14 -5.26
C GLU A 105 23.77 2.76 -4.66
N SER A 106 23.27 2.73 -3.42
CA SER A 106 22.89 1.52 -2.70
C SER A 106 21.78 1.78 -1.68
N ALA A 107 21.14 0.72 -1.18
CA ALA A 107 20.20 0.76 -0.07
C ALA A 107 20.84 1.34 1.19
N GLU A 108 22.10 1.01 1.47
CA GLU A 108 22.81 1.54 2.63
C GLU A 108 23.02 3.06 2.49
N ALA A 109 23.43 3.54 1.31
CA ALA A 109 23.58 4.97 1.04
C ALA A 109 22.23 5.71 1.16
N MET A 110 21.16 5.10 0.63
CA MET A 110 19.80 5.62 0.70
C MET A 110 19.30 5.71 2.15
N TRP A 111 19.51 4.65 2.93
CA TRP A 111 19.21 4.63 4.36
C TRP A 111 19.98 5.71 5.13
N ARG A 112 21.29 5.87 4.91
CA ARG A 112 22.09 6.94 5.52
C ARG A 112 21.54 8.33 5.18
N GLN A 113 21.12 8.54 3.93
CA GLN A 113 20.50 9.79 3.51
C GLN A 113 19.16 10.02 4.23
N SER A 114 18.32 9.00 4.39
CA SER A 114 17.10 9.10 5.20
C SER A 114 17.41 9.46 6.65
N MET A 115 18.43 8.86 7.26
CA MET A 115 18.84 9.15 8.65
C MET A 115 19.31 10.59 8.84
N ALA A 116 19.90 11.19 7.81
CA ALA A 116 20.37 12.57 7.84
C ALA A 116 19.25 13.61 7.72
N ILE A 117 18.01 13.20 7.41
CA ILE A 117 16.88 14.14 7.34
C ILE A 117 16.43 14.54 8.75
N GLU A 118 16.52 15.84 9.01
CA GLU A 118 16.02 16.48 10.22
C GLU A 118 14.55 16.92 10.10
N GLY A 119 13.90 17.13 11.25
CA GLY A 119 12.52 17.59 11.33
C GLY A 119 11.47 16.47 11.33
N ARG A 120 10.29 16.76 10.75
CA ARG A 120 9.18 15.80 10.69
C ARG A 120 9.49 14.75 9.62
N THR A 121 9.58 13.48 10.02
CA THR A 121 10.00 12.38 9.14
C THR A 121 9.00 11.22 9.02
N GLY A 122 7.83 11.37 9.63
CA GLY A 122 6.77 10.37 9.71
C GLY A 122 5.72 10.47 8.60
N GLY A 123 6.07 10.96 7.41
CA GLY A 123 5.15 10.93 6.26
C GLY A 123 4.69 9.51 5.95
N ASN A 124 3.52 9.38 5.31
CA ASN A 124 2.93 8.10 4.89
C ASN A 124 3.67 7.44 3.69
N GLY A 125 4.60 8.15 3.04
CA GLY A 125 5.26 7.74 1.80
C GLY A 125 6.05 6.42 1.83
N SER A 126 6.32 5.84 3.00
CA SER A 126 6.82 4.46 3.09
C SER A 126 5.73 3.42 3.23
N LEU A 127 4.63 3.73 3.92
CA LEU A 127 3.52 2.83 4.17
C LEU A 127 2.74 2.53 2.88
N MET A 128 2.46 3.56 2.08
CA MET A 128 1.65 3.44 0.86
C MET A 128 2.13 2.37 -0.12
N ARG A 129 3.45 2.13 -0.15
CA ARG A 129 4.11 1.26 -1.12
C ARG A 129 4.53 -0.11 -0.57
N THR A 130 4.21 -0.43 0.68
CA THR A 130 4.80 -1.61 1.36
C THR A 130 4.11 -2.94 1.01
N ALA A 131 2.92 -2.89 0.40
CA ALA A 131 2.08 -4.06 0.11
C ALA A 131 2.81 -5.26 -0.58
N PRO A 132 3.71 -5.06 -1.58
CA PRO A 132 4.43 -6.17 -2.22
C PRO A 132 5.31 -6.98 -1.26
N VAL A 133 5.81 -6.38 -0.17
CA VAL A 133 6.65 -7.08 0.82
C VAL A 133 5.91 -8.26 1.45
N ALA A 134 4.59 -8.12 1.64
CA ALA A 134 3.75 -9.18 2.17
C ALA A 134 3.68 -10.41 1.25
N LEU A 135 3.68 -10.19 -0.07
CA LEU A 135 3.64 -11.26 -1.09
C LEU A 135 4.98 -11.99 -1.17
N VAL A 136 6.10 -11.25 -1.16
CA VAL A 136 7.44 -11.84 -1.24
C VAL A 136 7.76 -12.71 -0.02
N HIS A 137 7.26 -12.31 1.15
CA HIS A 137 7.47 -13.00 2.42
C HIS A 137 6.20 -13.66 2.96
N LEU A 138 5.35 -14.16 2.05
CA LEU A 138 4.06 -14.76 2.39
C LEU A 138 4.18 -15.93 3.38
N ASP A 139 5.28 -16.68 3.30
CA ASP A 139 5.54 -17.85 4.17
C ASP A 139 6.28 -17.52 5.48
N SER A 140 6.78 -16.30 5.65
CA SER A 140 7.59 -15.91 6.82
C SER A 140 7.12 -14.59 7.42
N ALA A 141 6.34 -14.66 8.51
CA ALA A 141 5.91 -13.46 9.23
C ALA A 141 7.11 -12.65 9.77
N ALA A 142 8.17 -13.33 10.22
CA ALA A 142 9.38 -12.69 10.72
C ALA A 142 10.11 -11.89 9.63
N ASP A 143 10.28 -12.48 8.44
CA ASP A 143 10.91 -11.77 7.32
C ASP A 143 10.01 -10.67 6.76
N CYS A 144 8.70 -10.91 6.67
CA CYS A 144 7.72 -9.90 6.26
C CYS A 144 7.84 -8.64 7.13
N ALA A 145 7.81 -8.79 8.45
CA ALA A 145 7.97 -7.66 9.36
C ALA A 145 9.35 -7.00 9.23
N ARG A 146 10.43 -7.79 9.28
CA ARG A 146 11.79 -7.25 9.20
C ARG A 146 12.05 -6.46 7.92
N VAL A 147 11.67 -7.02 6.77
CA VAL A 147 11.90 -6.40 5.46
C VAL A 147 10.99 -5.19 5.24
N ALA A 148 9.74 -5.22 5.72
CA ALA A 148 8.85 -4.06 5.66
C ALA A 148 9.44 -2.86 6.44
N GLY A 149 10.03 -3.11 7.61
CA GLY A 149 10.75 -2.09 8.36
C GLY A 149 11.97 -1.55 7.59
N GLN A 150 12.78 -2.42 7.01
CA GLN A 150 13.96 -2.02 6.22
C GLN A 150 13.59 -1.19 4.99
N VAL A 151 12.55 -1.58 4.24
CA VAL A 151 12.03 -0.83 3.07
C VAL A 151 11.51 0.55 3.50
N SER A 152 10.87 0.66 4.66
CA SER A 152 10.46 1.95 5.21
C SER A 152 11.65 2.86 5.44
N MET A 153 12.67 2.34 6.14
CA MET A 153 13.87 3.06 6.54
C MET A 153 14.73 3.56 5.37
N LEU A 154 14.52 3.04 4.15
CA LEU A 154 15.17 3.59 2.95
C LEU A 154 14.87 5.09 2.79
N THR A 155 13.66 5.54 3.13
CA THR A 155 13.28 6.95 2.93
C THR A 155 12.69 7.61 4.18
N HIS A 156 12.11 6.82 5.07
CA HIS A 156 11.41 7.30 6.26
C HIS A 156 12.02 6.71 7.54
N ARG A 157 12.74 7.56 8.28
CA ARG A 157 13.44 7.20 9.52
C ARG A 157 12.56 7.16 10.77
N ASP A 158 11.31 7.60 10.65
CA ASP A 158 10.41 7.71 11.78
C ASP A 158 10.01 6.31 12.30
N PRO A 159 10.14 6.04 13.61
CA PRO A 159 9.76 4.74 14.18
C PRO A 159 8.29 4.37 13.93
N GLN A 160 7.38 5.35 13.86
CA GLN A 160 5.97 5.08 13.58
C GLN A 160 5.75 4.69 12.12
N ALA A 161 6.55 5.23 11.19
CA ALA A 161 6.50 4.83 9.79
C ALA A 161 6.99 3.38 9.60
N GLU A 162 8.09 3.01 10.27
CA GLU A 162 8.57 1.62 10.31
C GLU A 162 7.52 0.67 10.91
N GLN A 163 6.95 1.03 12.07
CA GLN A 163 5.93 0.23 12.75
C GLN A 163 4.66 0.07 11.90
N ALA A 164 4.19 1.14 11.26
CA ALA A 164 3.02 1.08 10.37
C ALA A 164 3.27 0.14 9.18
N CYS A 165 4.45 0.21 8.55
CA CYS A 165 4.82 -0.70 7.46
C CYS A 165 4.81 -2.17 7.90
N ARG A 166 5.32 -2.44 9.11
CA ARG A 166 5.30 -3.78 9.72
C ARG A 166 3.88 -4.27 9.97
N ILE A 167 3.04 -3.44 10.60
CA ILE A 167 1.64 -3.76 10.91
C ILE A 167 0.90 -4.11 9.62
N TRP A 168 1.00 -3.23 8.62
CA TRP A 168 0.20 -3.35 7.40
C TRP A 168 0.66 -4.51 6.51
N SER A 169 1.97 -4.74 6.39
CA SER A 169 2.50 -5.89 5.62
C SER A 169 2.11 -7.22 6.27
N LEU A 170 2.14 -7.32 7.61
CA LEU A 170 1.68 -8.51 8.33
C LEU A 170 0.17 -8.69 8.21
N ALA A 171 -0.61 -7.61 8.22
CA ALA A 171 -2.05 -7.66 8.02
C ALA A 171 -2.42 -8.16 6.62
N ILE A 172 -1.77 -7.64 5.56
CA ILE A 172 -1.94 -8.09 4.18
C ILE A 172 -1.56 -9.57 4.06
N ARG A 173 -0.40 -9.96 4.59
CA ARG A 173 0.05 -11.37 4.62
C ARG A 173 -1.01 -12.27 5.26
N HIS A 174 -1.55 -11.86 6.41
CA HIS A 174 -2.58 -12.61 7.11
C HIS A 174 -3.87 -12.71 6.28
N ALA A 175 -4.33 -11.60 5.70
CA ALA A 175 -5.56 -11.56 4.90
C ALA A 175 -5.48 -12.47 3.67
N VAL A 176 -4.32 -12.56 3.01
CA VAL A 176 -4.12 -13.53 1.90
C VAL A 176 -4.36 -14.97 2.38
N HIS A 177 -3.76 -15.37 3.51
CA HIS A 177 -3.90 -16.73 4.06
C HIS A 177 -5.28 -17.01 4.63
N ALA A 178 -5.76 -16.15 5.53
CA ALA A 178 -6.94 -16.39 6.36
C ALA A 178 -8.24 -15.89 5.72
N GLY A 179 -8.15 -14.87 4.85
CA GLY A 179 -9.35 -14.21 4.32
C GLY A 179 -10.13 -13.53 5.43
N ASP A 180 -9.45 -12.78 6.30
CA ASP A 180 -10.08 -11.90 7.29
C ASP A 180 -9.13 -10.73 7.64
N PHE A 181 -9.56 -9.84 8.54
CA PHE A 181 -8.78 -8.68 8.98
C PHE A 181 -8.18 -8.83 10.39
N GLN A 182 -8.24 -10.02 11.01
CA GLN A 182 -7.70 -10.26 12.36
C GLN A 182 -6.18 -10.05 12.41
N GLY A 183 -5.52 -10.18 11.25
CA GLY A 183 -4.11 -9.86 11.05
C GLY A 183 -3.69 -8.46 11.49
N VAL A 184 -4.58 -7.45 11.44
CA VAL A 184 -4.25 -6.07 11.85
C VAL A 184 -3.91 -6.03 13.34
N ARG A 185 -4.81 -6.51 14.20
CA ARG A 185 -4.60 -6.54 15.66
C ARG A 185 -3.53 -7.56 16.06
N ALA A 186 -3.44 -8.70 15.35
CA ALA A 186 -2.39 -9.67 15.57
C ALA A 186 -0.98 -9.10 15.28
N ALA A 187 -0.84 -8.27 14.25
CA ALA A 187 0.41 -7.61 13.92
C ALA A 187 0.80 -6.55 14.97
N VAL A 188 -0.17 -5.75 15.44
CA VAL A 188 0.05 -4.79 16.53
C VAL A 188 0.56 -5.45 17.80
N ALA A 189 0.03 -6.62 18.16
CA ALA A 189 0.45 -7.37 19.34
C ALA A 189 1.92 -7.84 19.31
N THR A 190 2.60 -7.74 18.16
CA THR A 190 4.04 -8.05 18.02
C THR A 190 4.97 -6.87 18.34
N LEU A 191 4.41 -5.68 18.57
CA LEU A 191 5.19 -4.46 18.84
C LEU A 191 5.28 -4.17 20.34
N ASP A 192 6.41 -3.63 20.78
CA ASP A 192 6.54 -3.08 22.14
C ASP A 192 5.59 -1.89 22.40
N THR A 193 5.11 -1.26 21.32
CA THR A 193 4.14 -0.15 21.34
C THR A 193 2.69 -0.59 21.14
N ALA A 194 2.38 -1.88 21.35
CA ALA A 194 1.06 -2.46 21.11
C ALA A 194 -0.10 -1.66 21.73
N ASP A 195 0.02 -1.24 22.99
CA ASP A 195 -1.02 -0.45 23.68
C ASP A 195 -1.35 0.87 22.98
N THR A 196 -0.34 1.51 22.36
CA THR A 196 -0.54 2.76 21.62
C THR A 196 -1.27 2.50 20.32
N TRP A 197 -0.82 1.51 19.55
CA TRP A 197 -1.45 1.16 18.28
C TRP A 197 -2.85 0.57 18.46
N HIS A 198 -3.11 -0.20 19.51
CA HIS A 198 -4.47 -0.66 19.81
C HIS A 198 -5.42 0.50 20.07
N ARG A 199 -5.01 1.51 20.87
CA ARG A 199 -5.84 2.72 21.05
C ARG A 199 -6.09 3.45 19.73
N LEU A 200 -5.08 3.58 18.87
CA LEU A 200 -5.22 4.23 17.56
C LEU A 200 -6.20 3.48 16.65
N LEU A 201 -6.18 2.14 16.67
CA LEU A 201 -7.15 1.32 15.96
C LEU A 201 -8.56 1.44 16.56
N ASP A 202 -8.69 1.45 17.89
CA ASP A 202 -9.97 1.66 18.58
C ASP A 202 -10.57 3.04 18.24
N GLU A 203 -9.74 4.08 18.15
CA GLU A 203 -10.15 5.41 17.69
C GLU A 203 -10.65 5.38 16.25
N ALA A 204 -9.95 4.70 15.34
CA ALA A 204 -10.38 4.54 13.95
C ALA A 204 -11.68 3.72 13.81
N GLU A 205 -11.96 2.80 14.74
CA GLU A 205 -13.18 1.98 14.77
C GLU A 205 -14.39 2.69 15.40
N THR A 206 -14.17 3.76 16.17
CA THR A 206 -15.23 4.41 16.96
C THR A 206 -15.46 5.88 16.63
N LEU A 207 -14.47 6.54 16.03
CA LEU A 207 -14.51 7.95 15.67
C LEU A 207 -14.59 8.14 14.16
N SER A 208 -14.61 9.40 13.73
CA SER A 208 -14.60 9.80 12.31
C SER A 208 -13.25 10.43 11.92
N PRO A 209 -12.92 10.50 10.61
CA PRO A 209 -11.65 11.07 10.12
C PRO A 209 -11.35 12.50 10.57
N GLN A 210 -12.38 13.25 10.96
CA GLN A 210 -12.23 14.60 11.54
C GLN A 210 -11.43 14.60 12.86
N HIS A 211 -11.35 13.46 13.56
CA HIS A 211 -10.58 13.32 14.79
C HIS A 211 -9.10 13.02 14.54
N PHE A 212 -8.75 12.53 13.35
CA PHE A 212 -7.39 12.27 12.89
C PHE A 212 -7.15 12.88 11.49
N PRO A 213 -7.28 14.21 11.34
CA PRO A 213 -7.41 14.86 10.03
C PRO A 213 -6.10 14.94 9.22
N ASN A 214 -4.95 14.78 9.87
CA ASN A 214 -3.62 14.88 9.24
C ASN A 214 -3.16 13.58 8.56
N ASN A 215 -3.89 13.08 7.56
CA ASN A 215 -3.56 11.81 6.88
C ASN A 215 -2.33 11.82 5.96
N GLY A 216 -1.62 12.96 5.83
CA GLY A 216 -0.24 12.98 5.34
C GLY A 216 0.78 12.44 6.36
N TRP A 217 0.39 12.31 7.63
CA TRP A 217 1.16 11.61 8.67
C TRP A 217 0.77 10.13 8.72
N VAL A 218 1.76 9.24 8.77
CA VAL A 218 1.57 7.79 8.63
C VAL A 218 0.55 7.18 9.59
N VAL A 219 0.46 7.68 10.82
CA VAL A 219 -0.49 7.16 11.82
C VAL A 219 -1.93 7.46 11.40
N HIS A 220 -2.21 8.70 11.03
CA HIS A 220 -3.54 9.10 10.58
C HIS A 220 -3.88 8.51 9.20
N ALA A 221 -2.89 8.30 8.33
CA ALA A 221 -3.10 7.58 7.07
C ALA A 221 -3.62 6.16 7.33
N LEU A 222 -2.97 5.44 8.27
CA LEU A 222 -3.39 4.11 8.68
C LEU A 222 -4.76 4.15 9.38
N GLN A 223 -5.01 5.12 10.27
CA GLN A 223 -6.31 5.28 10.92
C GLN A 223 -7.42 5.54 9.90
N THR A 224 -7.21 6.38 8.89
CA THR A 224 -8.19 6.65 7.83
C THR A 224 -8.46 5.42 6.98
N ALA A 225 -7.42 4.68 6.57
CA ALA A 225 -7.59 3.42 5.85
C ALA A 225 -8.35 2.38 6.67
N TRP A 226 -8.01 2.22 7.96
CA TRP A 226 -8.68 1.27 8.85
C TRP A 226 -10.12 1.69 9.19
N TRP A 227 -10.36 2.99 9.38
CA TRP A 227 -11.69 3.55 9.56
C TRP A 227 -12.58 3.21 8.36
N ALA A 228 -12.09 3.43 7.14
CA ALA A 228 -12.85 3.14 5.93
C ALA A 228 -13.19 1.65 5.80
N ILE A 229 -12.24 0.75 6.11
CA ILE A 229 -12.45 -0.71 6.12
C ILE A 229 -13.47 -1.14 7.19
N THR A 230 -13.50 -0.48 8.35
CA THR A 230 -14.38 -0.89 9.46
C THR A 230 -15.77 -0.26 9.39
N HIS A 231 -15.93 0.84 8.66
CA HIS A 231 -17.19 1.58 8.55
C HIS A 231 -17.92 1.37 7.21
N ALA A 232 -17.28 0.73 6.24
CA ALA A 232 -17.95 0.38 4.99
C ALA A 232 -19.15 -0.55 5.26
N PRO A 233 -20.34 -0.27 4.70
CA PRO A 233 -21.59 -0.96 5.06
C PRO A 233 -21.73 -2.38 4.48
N ALA A 234 -20.67 -2.92 3.87
CA ALA A 234 -20.68 -4.12 3.05
C ALA A 234 -19.88 -5.26 3.70
N THR A 235 -20.34 -6.50 3.49
CA THR A 235 -19.73 -7.69 4.12
C THR A 235 -19.29 -8.76 3.12
N GLY A 236 -19.56 -8.57 1.83
CA GLY A 236 -19.05 -9.38 0.73
C GLY A 236 -17.97 -8.65 -0.11
N PRO A 237 -17.68 -9.13 -1.33
CA PRO A 237 -16.69 -8.52 -2.22
C PRO A 237 -16.93 -7.03 -2.51
N GLU A 238 -18.19 -6.57 -2.46
CA GLU A 238 -18.57 -5.16 -2.59
C GLU A 238 -18.04 -4.26 -1.47
N HIS A 239 -17.51 -4.86 -0.39
CA HIS A 239 -16.78 -4.16 0.65
C HIS A 239 -15.54 -3.43 0.11
N LEU A 240 -14.81 -4.02 -0.85
CA LEU A 240 -13.62 -3.39 -1.41
C LEU A 240 -13.93 -2.02 -2.02
N PRO A 241 -14.79 -1.89 -3.04
CA PRO A 241 -15.10 -0.58 -3.61
C PRO A 241 -15.74 0.36 -2.59
N ALA A 242 -16.64 -0.12 -1.73
CA ALA A 242 -17.30 0.71 -0.73
C ALA A 242 -16.32 1.36 0.27
N ALA A 243 -15.32 0.60 0.73
CA ALA A 243 -14.28 1.13 1.63
C ALA A 243 -13.34 2.10 0.90
N LEU A 244 -12.97 1.83 -0.35
CA LEU A 244 -12.16 2.77 -1.14
C LEU A 244 -12.87 4.11 -1.36
N GLU A 245 -14.17 4.08 -1.65
CA GLU A 245 -14.97 5.30 -1.73
C GLU A 245 -15.02 6.06 -0.40
N LEU A 246 -15.05 5.36 0.74
CA LEU A 246 -14.98 6.01 2.05
C LEU A 246 -13.63 6.69 2.28
N CYS A 247 -12.50 6.09 1.88
CA CYS A 247 -11.19 6.76 1.93
C CYS A 247 -11.23 8.09 1.15
N VAL A 248 -11.77 8.08 -0.08
CA VAL A 248 -11.90 9.30 -0.88
C VAL A 248 -12.79 10.35 -0.20
N ARG A 249 -13.89 9.91 0.43
CA ARG A 249 -14.81 10.80 1.15
C ARG A 249 -14.25 11.34 2.46
N ALA A 250 -13.26 10.67 3.05
CA ALA A 250 -12.55 11.18 4.23
C ALA A 250 -11.75 12.46 3.91
N GLY A 251 -11.36 12.66 2.64
CA GLY A 251 -10.62 13.82 2.17
C GLY A 251 -9.15 13.80 2.61
N GLY A 252 -8.45 14.91 2.36
CA GLY A 252 -7.02 15.02 2.60
C GLY A 252 -6.21 14.25 1.56
N ASP A 253 -5.33 13.38 2.01
CA ASP A 253 -4.46 12.51 1.21
C ASP A 253 -5.21 11.24 0.75
N THR A 254 -6.05 11.39 -0.29
CA THR A 254 -7.10 10.44 -0.65
C THR A 254 -6.59 9.24 -1.45
N ASP A 255 -5.67 9.44 -2.38
CA ASP A 255 -4.94 8.38 -3.08
C ASP A 255 -4.17 7.52 -2.09
N THR A 256 -3.40 8.11 -1.17
CA THR A 256 -2.61 7.33 -0.22
C THR A 256 -3.48 6.46 0.69
N THR A 257 -4.50 7.05 1.31
CA THR A 257 -5.36 6.30 2.23
C THR A 257 -6.16 5.21 1.52
N ALA A 258 -6.58 5.45 0.28
CA ALA A 258 -7.23 4.45 -0.56
C ALA A 258 -6.25 3.36 -1.02
N ALA A 259 -5.01 3.68 -1.41
CA ALA A 259 -3.99 2.71 -1.79
C ALA A 259 -3.62 1.75 -0.64
N ILE A 260 -3.46 2.31 0.58
CA ILE A 260 -3.22 1.55 1.81
C ILE A 260 -4.41 0.60 2.07
N ALA A 261 -5.64 1.11 2.06
CA ALA A 261 -6.83 0.29 2.28
C ALA A 261 -6.97 -0.79 1.19
N GLY A 262 -6.71 -0.43 -0.06
CA GLY A 262 -6.84 -1.28 -1.24
C GLY A 262 -5.96 -2.51 -1.20
N GLY A 263 -4.71 -2.38 -0.73
CA GLY A 263 -3.81 -3.52 -0.57
C GLY A 263 -4.34 -4.57 0.41
N LEU A 264 -4.95 -4.14 1.53
CA LEU A 264 -5.52 -5.03 2.53
C LEU A 264 -6.89 -5.60 2.11
N LEU A 265 -7.74 -4.78 1.50
CA LEU A 265 -9.03 -5.22 0.96
C LEU A 265 -8.85 -6.22 -0.18
N GLY A 266 -7.87 -5.97 -1.06
CA GLY A 266 -7.49 -6.87 -2.13
C GLY A 266 -6.94 -8.20 -1.61
N ALA A 267 -6.12 -8.17 -0.56
CA ALA A 267 -5.68 -9.38 0.14
C ALA A 267 -6.84 -10.20 0.74
N ARG A 268 -7.91 -9.53 1.18
CA ARG A 268 -9.08 -10.16 1.80
C ARG A 268 -10.05 -10.75 0.77
N TRP A 269 -10.37 -9.96 -0.25
CA TRP A 269 -11.48 -10.22 -1.19
C TRP A 269 -11.03 -10.67 -2.57
N GLY A 270 -9.76 -10.45 -2.91
CA GLY A 270 -9.16 -10.84 -4.17
C GLY A 270 -9.36 -9.85 -5.31
N ALA A 271 -8.62 -10.08 -6.40
CA ALA A 271 -8.66 -9.27 -7.61
C ALA A 271 -10.06 -9.28 -8.25
N SER A 272 -10.83 -10.36 -8.08
CA SER A 272 -12.22 -10.46 -8.56
C SER A 272 -13.18 -9.46 -7.90
N ALA A 273 -12.85 -8.95 -6.71
CA ALA A 273 -13.66 -7.95 -6.00
C ALA A 273 -13.43 -6.51 -6.48
N VAL A 274 -12.36 -6.26 -7.25
CA VAL A 274 -12.14 -4.95 -7.88
C VAL A 274 -13.11 -4.80 -9.06
N PRO A 275 -13.90 -3.71 -9.13
CA PRO A 275 -14.84 -3.48 -10.24
C PRO A 275 -14.18 -3.64 -11.61
N ALA A 276 -14.87 -4.27 -12.56
CA ALA A 276 -14.29 -4.60 -13.87
C ALA A 276 -13.95 -3.33 -14.68
N GLU A 277 -14.79 -2.32 -14.56
CA GLU A 277 -14.60 -0.99 -15.14
C GLU A 277 -13.34 -0.30 -14.60
N TRP A 278 -13.03 -0.43 -13.31
CA TRP A 278 -11.81 0.12 -12.72
C TRP A 278 -10.59 -0.62 -13.26
N ARG A 279 -10.61 -1.96 -13.22
CA ARG A 279 -9.50 -2.79 -13.72
C ARG A 279 -9.15 -2.48 -15.17
N ALA A 280 -10.14 -2.21 -16.02
CA ALA A 280 -9.93 -1.90 -17.43
C ALA A 280 -9.31 -0.51 -17.68
N MET A 281 -9.43 0.42 -16.73
CA MET A 281 -8.86 1.77 -16.82
C MET A 281 -7.45 1.87 -16.24
N LEU A 282 -7.09 0.94 -15.35
CA LEU A 282 -5.86 0.98 -14.56
C LEU A 282 -4.59 0.92 -15.41
N HIS A 283 -3.79 1.98 -15.34
CA HIS A 283 -2.47 2.10 -15.99
C HIS A 283 -1.56 3.10 -15.25
N GLY A 284 -0.27 3.14 -15.59
CA GLY A 284 0.65 4.15 -15.06
C GLY A 284 2.09 3.65 -15.08
N TYR A 285 3.02 4.39 -14.46
CA TYR A 285 4.45 4.03 -14.45
C TYR A 285 4.65 2.60 -13.86
N PRO A 286 5.54 1.77 -14.44
CA PRO A 286 6.46 2.02 -15.57
C PRO A 286 5.87 1.72 -16.97
N GLY A 287 4.56 1.87 -17.14
CA GLY A 287 3.84 1.48 -18.36
C GLY A 287 3.13 0.13 -18.21
N LEU A 288 2.77 -0.24 -16.99
CA LEU A 288 2.00 -1.45 -16.69
C LEU A 288 0.51 -1.14 -16.65
N THR A 289 -0.30 -2.19 -16.77
CA THR A 289 -1.76 -2.17 -16.69
C THR A 289 -2.26 -2.97 -15.49
N GLY A 290 -3.56 -2.86 -15.17
CA GLY A 290 -4.18 -3.70 -14.14
C GLY A 290 -3.99 -5.21 -14.36
N GLU A 291 -3.97 -5.68 -15.61
CA GLU A 291 -3.71 -7.09 -15.93
C GLU A 291 -2.26 -7.49 -15.62
N ASP A 292 -1.29 -6.62 -15.94
CA ASP A 292 0.12 -6.87 -15.61
C ASP A 292 0.35 -6.97 -14.09
N LEU A 293 -0.44 -6.25 -13.28
CA LEU A 293 -0.33 -6.31 -11.82
C LEU A 293 -0.77 -7.65 -11.25
N VAL A 294 -1.80 -8.26 -11.84
CA VAL A 294 -2.25 -9.62 -11.49
C VAL A 294 -1.12 -10.61 -11.71
N ASP A 295 -0.50 -10.58 -12.90
CA ASP A 295 0.58 -11.49 -13.24
C ASP A 295 1.83 -11.25 -12.38
N LEU A 296 2.19 -9.99 -12.14
CA LEU A 296 3.33 -9.63 -11.30
C LEU A 296 3.15 -10.10 -9.87
N ALA A 297 1.98 -9.91 -9.26
CA ALA A 297 1.69 -10.35 -7.90
C ALA A 297 1.87 -11.87 -7.74
N LEU A 298 1.44 -12.65 -8.74
CA LEU A 298 1.60 -14.10 -8.75
C LEU A 298 3.07 -14.51 -8.91
N ARG A 299 3.84 -13.82 -9.78
CA ARG A 299 5.26 -14.14 -9.99
C ARG A 299 6.13 -13.85 -8.77
N ILE A 300 5.89 -12.74 -8.07
CA ILE A 300 6.70 -12.34 -6.90
C ILE A 300 6.37 -13.14 -5.63
N THR A 301 5.29 -13.94 -5.67
CA THR A 301 4.91 -14.80 -4.55
C THR A 301 5.55 -16.16 -4.73
N ARG A 302 6.35 -16.60 -3.73
CA ARG A 302 6.79 -18.00 -3.63
C ARG A 302 5.62 -18.87 -3.21
N ALA A 303 4.66 -19.13 -4.11
CA ALA A 303 3.74 -20.22 -3.89
C ALA A 303 4.53 -21.51 -4.06
N ASP A 304 4.92 -22.16 -2.96
CA ASP A 304 5.41 -23.53 -3.02
C ASP A 304 4.33 -24.34 -3.76
N ARG A 305 4.60 -24.76 -5.00
CA ARG A 305 3.67 -25.57 -5.83
C ARG A 305 3.41 -26.97 -5.23
N ARG A 306 3.76 -27.16 -3.96
CA ARG A 306 3.55 -28.36 -3.17
C ARG A 306 2.21 -28.26 -2.46
N GLN A 307 1.14 -28.48 -3.23
CA GLN A 307 0.13 -29.37 -2.68
C GLN A 307 0.76 -30.77 -2.62
N PRO A 308 0.82 -31.45 -1.46
CA PRO A 308 0.80 -32.89 -1.49
C PRO A 308 -0.58 -33.29 -2.01
N THR A 309 -0.59 -33.88 -3.19
CA THR A 309 -1.66 -34.77 -3.64
C THR A 309 -2.02 -35.74 -2.51
N ASN A 310 -3.30 -35.79 -2.16
CA ASN A 310 -4.04 -36.89 -1.53
C ASN A 310 -3.30 -37.85 -0.58
N GLY A 311 -3.75 -37.85 0.67
CA GLY A 311 -3.74 -39.00 1.58
C GLY A 311 -5.02 -39.00 2.39
#